data_AF-A0A831PL95-F1
#
_entry.id   AF-A0A831PL95-F1
#
_cell.length_a   1.000
_cell.length_b   1.000
_cell.length_c   1.000
_cell.angle_alpha   90.00
_cell.angle_beta   90.00
_cell.angle_gamma   90.00
#
_symmetry.space_group_name_H-M   'P 1'
#
loop_
_entity.id
_entity.type
_entity.pdbx_description
1 polymer ?
#
loop_
_entity_poly.entity_id
_entity_poly.type
_entity_poly.pdbx_seq_one_letter_code
_entity_poly.pdbx_strand_id
1 'polypeptide(L)' 'MKLDIKNLTSKIKQTKAWKNAENEYSLIYADNMLPPQLRLGRAMTNKEFIEAQQHIIDICPSFYPAYFDMGVRLLSVN' A
#
# COMPACT_ATOMS: atom_id res chain seq x y z
N MET A 1 -15.70 -16.06 25.22
CA MET A 1 -14.28 -15.80 24.85
C MET A 1 -14.19 -14.42 24.23
N LYS A 2 -13.60 -13.42 24.91
CA LYS A 2 -13.42 -12.07 24.33
C LYS A 2 -12.17 -12.10 23.43
N LEU A 3 -12.35 -11.82 22.15
CA LEU A 3 -11.23 -11.60 21.22
C LEU A 3 -10.57 -10.26 21.55
N ASP A 4 -9.29 -10.30 21.92
CA ASP A 4 -8.47 -9.10 22.07
C ASP A 4 -7.97 -8.65 20.69
N ILE A 5 -8.77 -7.83 20.04
CA ILE A 5 -8.52 -7.33 18.69
C ILE A 5 -7.22 -6.51 18.62
N LYS A 6 -6.84 -5.79 19.68
CA LYS A 6 -5.62 -4.96 19.68
C LYS A 6 -4.37 -5.83 19.61
N ASN A 7 -4.34 -6.89 20.41
CA ASN A 7 -3.25 -7.86 20.40
C ASN A 7 -3.14 -8.58 19.05
N LEU A 8 -4.27 -8.97 18.46
CA LEU A 8 -4.31 -9.62 17.14
C LEU A 8 -3.75 -8.71 16.04
N THR A 9 -4.18 -7.45 15.98
CA THR A 9 -3.67 -6.48 15.00
C THR A 9 -2.17 -6.25 15.16
N SER A 10 -1.68 -6.14 16.40
CA SER A 10 -0.24 -6.00 16.65
C SER A 10 0.56 -7.20 16.13
N LYS A 11 0.08 -8.42 16.38
CA LYS A 11 0.71 -9.64 15.86
C LYS A 11 0.74 -9.69 14.34
N ILE A 12 -0.35 -9.33 13.68
CA ILE A 12 -0.43 -9.28 12.21
C ILE A 12 0.60 -8.29 11.65
N LYS A 13 0.73 -7.10 12.24
CA LYS A 13 1.72 -6.09 11.82
C LYS A 13 3.17 -6.53 11.98
N GLN A 14 3.45 -7.46 12.89
CA GLN A 14 4.79 -8.00 13.09
C GLN A 14 5.16 -9.12 12.11
N THR A 15 4.19 -9.64 11.34
CA THR A 15 4.43 -10.71 10.36
C THR A 15 5.39 -10.26 9.27
N LYS A 16 6.14 -11.22 8.72
CA LYS A 16 7.03 -10.96 7.58
C LYS A 16 6.24 -10.43 6.38
N ALA A 17 5.04 -10.96 6.13
CA ALA A 17 4.17 -10.51 5.06
C ALA A 17 3.81 -9.02 5.20
N TRP A 18 3.41 -8.59 6.40
CA TRP A 18 3.10 -7.17 6.65
C TRP A 18 4.32 -6.28 6.43
N LYS A 19 5.48 -6.65 6.97
CA LYS A 19 6.72 -5.87 6.80
C LYS A 19 7.14 -5.76 5.33
N ASN A 20 7.00 -6.85 4.57
CA ASN A 20 7.28 -6.84 3.13
C ASN A 20 6.31 -5.90 2.39
N ALA A 21 5.01 -6.03 2.67
CA ALA A 21 3.99 -5.14 2.09
C ALA A 21 4.24 -3.67 2.44
N GLU A 22 4.61 -3.37 3.69
CA GLU A 22 4.94 -2.03 4.17
C GLU A 22 6.18 -1.44 3.47
N ASN A 23 7.22 -2.26 3.24
CA ASN A 23 8.40 -1.84 2.48
C ASN A 23 8.05 -1.50 1.03
N GLU A 24 7.34 -2.38 0.33
CA GLU A 24 6.91 -2.16 -1.07
C GLU A 24 6.02 -0.92 -1.18
N TYR A 25 5.06 -0.78 -0.26
CA TYR A 25 4.19 0.40 -0.18
C TYR A 25 5.00 1.68 0.02
N SER A 26 5.97 1.66 0.93
CA SER A 26 6.81 2.83 1.22
C SER A 26 7.64 3.25 0.01
N LEU A 27 8.14 2.30 -0.79
CA LEU A 27 8.87 2.59 -2.02
C LEU A 27 7.99 3.27 -3.07
N ILE A 28 6.80 2.73 -3.32
CA ILE A 28 5.83 3.32 -4.26
C ILE A 28 5.46 4.74 -3.80
N TYR A 29 5.25 4.93 -2.51
CA TYR A 29 4.89 6.22 -1.94
C TYR A 29 6.04 7.23 -2.05
N ALA A 30 7.27 6.81 -1.78
CA ALA A 30 8.46 7.66 -1.91
C ALA A 30 8.62 8.18 -3.35
N ASP A 31 8.47 7.32 -4.35
CA ASP A 31 8.58 7.72 -5.76
C ASP A 31 7.45 8.65 -6.22
N ASN A 32 6.24 8.46 -5.68
CA ASN A 32 5.07 9.24 -6.09
C ASN A 32 4.85 10.53 -5.29
N MET A 33 5.40 10.64 -4.07
CA MET A 33 5.33 11.85 -3.24
C MET A 33 6.34 12.92 -3.64
N LEU A 34 7.37 12.56 -4.42
CA LEU A 34 8.24 13.58 -4.97
C LEU A 34 7.45 14.49 -5.92
N PRO A 35 7.58 15.83 -5.75
CA PRO A 35 7.00 16.76 -6.71
C PRO A 35 7.60 16.48 -8.09
N PRO A 36 6.87 16.75 -9.19
CA PRO A 36 7.31 16.38 -10.54
C PRO A 36 8.73 16.85 -10.89
N GLN A 37 9.18 17.98 -10.32
CA GLN A 37 10.50 18.56 -10.52
C GLN A 37 11.64 17.79 -9.86
N LEU A 38 11.35 16.95 -8.85
CA LEU A 38 12.34 16.17 -8.10
C LEU A 38 12.29 14.68 -8.43
N ARG A 39 11.40 14.24 -9.34
CA ARG A 39 11.34 12.84 -9.76
C ARG A 39 12.52 12.53 -10.68
N LEU A 40 13.29 11.51 -10.31
CA LEU A 40 14.38 10.97 -11.13
C LEU A 40 13.87 10.08 -12.28
N GLY A 41 12.61 9.65 -12.22
CA GLY A 41 11.94 8.82 -13.22
C GLY A 41 10.60 9.39 -13.68
N ARG A 42 9.91 8.65 -14.55
CA ARG A 42 8.55 9.03 -15.00
C ARG A 42 7.53 8.84 -13.88
N ALA A 43 6.48 9.64 -13.92
CA ALA A 43 5.32 9.41 -13.08
C ALA A 43 4.68 8.04 -13.37
N MET A 44 4.29 7.35 -12.31
CA MET A 44 3.45 6.17 -12.40
C MET A 44 2.07 6.57 -12.92
N THR A 45 1.54 5.84 -13.89
CA THR A 45 0.17 6.03 -14.36
C THR A 45 -0.82 5.51 -13.32
N ASN A 46 -2.09 5.93 -13.41
CA ASN A 46 -3.13 5.42 -12.51
C ASN A 46 -3.28 3.90 -12.58
N LYS A 47 -3.14 3.32 -13.78
CA LYS A 47 -3.20 1.87 -13.99
C LYS A 47 -2.04 1.17 -13.27
N GLU A 48 -0.81 1.64 -13.47
CA GLU A 48 0.38 1.07 -12.81
C GLU A 48 0.30 1.21 -11.29
N PHE A 49 -0.25 2.31 -10.79
CA PHE A 49 -0.46 2.50 -9.36
C PHE A 49 -1.43 1.47 -8.79
N ILE A 50 -2.57 1.25 -9.47
CA ILE A 50 -3.55 0.23 -9.06
C ILE A 50 -2.94 -1.17 -9.10
N GLU A 51 -2.19 -1.51 -10.14
CA GLU A 51 -1.48 -2.79 -10.26
C GLU A 51 -0.45 -2.98 -9.13
N ALA A 52 0.29 -1.92 -8.78
CA ALA A 52 1.23 -1.95 -7.68
C ALA A 52 0.56 -2.15 -6.31
N GLN A 53 -0.60 -1.51 -6.07
CA GLN A 53 -1.40 -1.76 -4.86
C GLN A 53 -1.96 -3.18 -4.82
N GLN A 54 -2.41 -3.72 -5.95
CA GLN A 54 -2.88 -5.11 -6.03
C GLN A 54 -1.76 -6.10 -5.68
N HIS A 55 -0.53 -5.87 -6.16
CA HIS A 55 0.61 -6.70 -5.79
C HIS A 55 0.90 -6.67 -4.28
N ILE A 56 0.77 -5.51 -3.62
CA ILE A 56 0.91 -5.41 -2.15
C ILE A 56 -0.17 -6.23 -1.43
N ILE A 57 -1.40 -6.19 -1.95
CA ILE A 57 -2.52 -6.99 -1.43
C ILE A 57 -2.21 -8.48 -1.58
N ASP A 58 -1.61 -8.91 -2.70
CA ASP A 58 -1.23 -10.30 -2.92
C ASP A 58 -0.13 -10.77 -1.93
N ILE A 59 0.81 -9.88 -1.56
CA ILE A 59 1.82 -10.14 -0.52
C ILE A 59 1.17 -10.26 0.86
N CYS A 60 0.27 -9.34 1.20
CA CYS A 60 -0.38 -9.28 2.49
C CYS A 60 -1.85 -8.86 2.35
N PRO A 61 -2.78 -9.82 2.25
CA PRO A 61 -4.20 -9.52 2.05
C PRO A 61 -4.85 -8.69 3.17
N SER A 62 -4.23 -8.66 4.36
CA SER A 62 -4.67 -7.86 5.50
C SER A 62 -4.10 -6.43 5.52
N PHE A 63 -3.24 -6.07 4.56
CA PHE A 63 -2.59 -4.76 4.51
C PHE A 63 -3.56 -3.68 4.01
N TYR A 64 -4.39 -3.17 4.93
CA TYR A 64 -5.45 -2.20 4.64
C TYR A 64 -5.00 -0.91 3.90
N PRO A 65 -3.77 -0.37 4.07
CA PRO A 65 -3.38 0.87 3.38
C PRO A 65 -3.47 0.75 1.86
N ALA A 66 -3.11 -0.41 1.29
CA ALA A 66 -3.16 -0.62 -0.16
C ALA A 66 -4.60 -0.54 -0.72
N TYR A 67 -5.58 -1.11 0.00
CA TYR A 67 -6.99 -1.00 -0.38
C TYR A 67 -7.50 0.44 -0.32
N PHE A 68 -7.10 1.18 0.72
CA PHE A 68 -7.52 2.57 0.89
C PHE A 68 -7.04 3.44 -0.27
N ASP A 69 -5.74 3.37 -0.59
CA ASP A 69 -5.13 4.14 -1.68
C ASP A 69 -5.68 3.75 -3.05
N MET A 70 -5.89 2.45 -3.28
CA MET A 70 -6.50 1.97 -4.52
C MET A 70 -7.93 2.53 -4.68
N GLY A 71 -8.72 2.54 -3.60
CA GLY A 71 -10.07 3.12 -3.59
C GLY A 71 -10.07 4.62 -3.87
N VAL A 72 -9.20 5.39 -3.21
CA VAL A 72 -9.02 6.83 -3.47
C VAL A 72 -8.68 7.07 -4.94
N ARG A 73 -7.77 6.28 -5.50
CA ARG A 73 -7.34 6.44 -6.88
C ARG A 73 -8.46 6.13 -7.87
N LEU A 74 -9.22 5.04 -7.66
CA LEU A 74 -10.35 4.68 -8.52
C LEU A 74 -11.45 5.76 -8.53
N LEU A 75 -11.69 6.42 -7.40
CA LEU A 75 -12.63 7.54 -7.32
C LEU A 75 -12.13 8.78 -8.06
N SER A 76 -10.81 8.99 -8.16
CA SER A 76 -10.22 10.14 -8.87
C SER A 76 -10.20 10.02 -10.40
N VAL A 77 -10.50 8.83 -10.94
CA VAL A 77 -10.50 8.54 -12.39
C VAL A 77 -11.89 8.69 -13.02
N ASN A 78 -12.95 8.72 -12.20
CA ASN A 78 -14.33 8.98 -12.61
C ASN A 78 -14.70 10.46 -12.46
#